data_AF-A0A6N6JHY3-F1
#
_entry.id   AF-A0A6N6JHY3-F1
#
_cell.length_a   1.000
_cell.length_b   1.000
_cell.length_c   1.000
_cell.angle_alpha   90.00
_cell.angle_beta   90.00
_cell.angle_gamma   90.00
#
_symmetry.space_group_name_H-M   'P 1'
#
loop_
_entity.id
_entity.type
_entity.pdbx_description
1 polymer ?
#
loop_
_entity_poly.entity_id
_entity_poly.type
_entity_poly.pdbx_seq_one_letter_code
_entity_poly.pdbx_strand_id
1 'polypeptide(L)'
;MPAFIPLLLPLLLLIFLSWRGGPLLLLAPVMAALAAALASLPLLASLTQIFMPALGGFVISFFPLFLLGAVFGEVMKATGAATTLAHAIADALGTRHAIAAVVLACAILTYGGISLFVVAFAVFPLAAALFTQARLSAHLIPRPSRLGHSPSP
;
A
#
# COMPACT_ATOMS: atom_id res chain seq x y z
N MET A 1 -6.42 -35.61 -3.72
CA MET A 1 -5.64 -34.38 -3.42
C MET A 1 -5.52 -33.38 -4.61
N PRO A 2 -6.59 -33.05 -5.38
CA PRO A 2 -6.51 -32.01 -6.43
C PRO A 2 -7.05 -30.61 -6.02
N ALA A 3 -7.63 -30.43 -4.82
CA ALA A 3 -8.37 -29.22 -4.46
C ALA A 3 -7.52 -27.93 -4.30
N PHE A 4 -6.20 -28.05 -4.16
CA PHE A 4 -5.33 -26.90 -3.90
C PHE A 4 -4.87 -26.19 -5.17
N ILE A 5 -4.77 -26.89 -6.31
CA ILE A 5 -4.35 -26.33 -7.60
C ILE A 5 -5.29 -25.20 -8.08
N PRO A 6 -6.64 -25.37 -8.07
CA PRO A 6 -7.54 -24.31 -8.51
C PRO A 6 -7.57 -23.11 -7.57
N LEU A 7 -7.01 -23.21 -6.35
CA LEU A 7 -6.86 -22.10 -5.42
C LEU A 7 -5.49 -21.42 -5.56
N LEU A 8 -4.41 -22.20 -5.57
CA LEU A 8 -3.04 -21.69 -5.59
C LEU A 8 -2.70 -21.02 -6.91
N LEU A 9 -3.14 -21.56 -8.05
CA LEU A 9 -2.82 -21.01 -9.36
C LEU A 9 -3.35 -19.58 -9.57
N PRO A 10 -4.66 -19.29 -9.41
CA PRO A 10 -5.18 -17.92 -9.52
C PRO A 10 -4.63 -16.99 -8.44
N LEU A 11 -4.34 -17.50 -7.23
CA LEU A 11 -3.76 -16.69 -6.16
C LEU A 11 -2.33 -16.25 -6.50
N LEU A 12 -1.47 -17.16 -6.95
CA LEU A 12 -0.12 -16.83 -7.40
C LEU A 12 -0.15 -15.87 -8.59
N LEU A 13 -1.05 -16.11 -9.54
CA LEU A 13 -1.22 -15.27 -10.71
C LEU A 13 -1.70 -13.86 -10.34
N LEU A 14 -2.60 -13.75 -9.35
CA LEU A 14 -3.05 -12.47 -8.81
C LEU A 14 -1.90 -11.70 -8.16
N ILE A 15 -1.08 -12.35 -7.33
CA ILE A 15 0.08 -11.71 -6.69
C ILE A 15 1.07 -11.24 -7.76
N PHE A 16 1.40 -12.10 -8.73
CA PHE A 16 2.30 -11.77 -9.81
C PHE A 16 1.82 -10.58 -10.66
N LEU A 17 0.52 -10.57 -11.01
CA LEU A 17 -0.05 -9.54 -11.87
C LEU A 17 -0.32 -8.23 -11.09
N SER A 18 -0.54 -8.31 -9.78
CA SER A 18 -0.58 -7.16 -8.88
C SER A 18 0.76 -6.43 -8.83
N TRP A 19 1.87 -7.17 -8.77
CA TRP A 19 3.22 -6.58 -8.82
C TRP A 19 3.53 -5.89 -10.14
N ARG A 20 2.82 -6.27 -11.21
CA ARG A 20 2.91 -5.60 -12.51
C ARG A 20 2.22 -4.23 -12.55
N GLY A 21 1.62 -3.79 -11.44
CA GLY A 21 0.94 -2.50 -11.31
C GLY A 21 -0.52 -2.50 -11.74
N GLY A 22 -1.13 -3.68 -11.93
CA GLY A 22 -2.56 -3.78 -12.23
C GLY A 22 -3.43 -3.38 -11.03
N PRO A 23 -4.60 -2.72 -11.25
CA PRO A 23 -5.50 -2.38 -10.16
C PRO A 23 -6.06 -3.65 -9.52
N LEU A 24 -5.74 -3.85 -8.23
CA LEU A 24 -6.14 -5.03 -7.45
C LEU A 24 -7.66 -5.26 -7.51
N LEU A 25 -8.42 -4.18 -7.53
CA LEU A 25 -9.88 -4.19 -7.60
C LEU A 25 -10.42 -4.84 -8.88
N LEU A 26 -9.72 -4.69 -10.01
CA LEU A 26 -10.10 -5.32 -11.28
C LEU A 26 -9.53 -6.73 -11.42
N LEU A 27 -8.31 -6.95 -10.93
CA LEU A 27 -7.66 -8.26 -10.95
C LEU A 27 -8.39 -9.29 -10.08
N ALA A 28 -8.85 -8.89 -8.89
CA ALA A 28 -9.49 -9.79 -7.95
C ALA A 28 -10.72 -10.54 -8.51
N PRO A 29 -11.72 -9.88 -9.16
CA PRO A 29 -12.84 -10.60 -9.74
C PRO A 29 -12.44 -11.48 -10.93
N VAL A 30 -11.47 -11.06 -11.74
CA VAL A 30 -10.97 -11.88 -12.87
C VAL A 30 -10.30 -13.16 -12.35
N MET A 31 -9.48 -13.04 -11.30
CA MET A 31 -8.79 -14.19 -10.69
C MET A 31 -9.76 -15.07 -9.88
N ALA A 32 -10.78 -14.49 -9.23
CA ALA A 32 -11.84 -15.25 -8.59
C ALA A 32 -12.68 -16.05 -9.60
N ALA A 33 -12.99 -15.45 -10.76
CA ALA A 33 -13.65 -16.15 -11.86
C ALA A 33 -12.78 -17.28 -12.41
N LEU A 34 -11.48 -17.05 -12.57
CA LEU A 34 -10.52 -18.07 -12.99
C LEU A 34 -10.44 -19.22 -11.97
N ALA A 35 -10.40 -18.92 -10.66
CA ALA A 35 -10.45 -19.92 -9.60
C ALA A 35 -11.71 -20.78 -9.65
N ALA A 36 -12.88 -20.14 -9.83
CA ALA A 36 -14.15 -20.84 -9.96
C ALA A 36 -14.19 -21.75 -11.20
N ALA A 37 -13.66 -21.27 -12.33
CA ALA A 37 -13.56 -22.05 -13.56
C ALA A 37 -12.68 -23.29 -13.39
N LEU A 38 -11.49 -23.16 -12.78
CA LEU A 38 -10.60 -24.29 -12.54
C LEU A 38 -11.15 -25.26 -11.49
N ALA A 39 -11.93 -24.78 -10.53
CA ALA A 39 -12.57 -25.61 -9.51
C ALA A 39 -13.87 -26.27 -10.00
N SER A 40 -14.30 -26.02 -11.25
CA SER A 40 -15.62 -26.44 -11.80
C SER A 40 -16.81 -25.94 -10.99
N LEU A 41 -16.67 -24.80 -10.30
CA LEU A 41 -17.76 -24.12 -9.61
C LEU A 41 -18.50 -23.17 -10.56
N PRO A 42 -19.80 -22.91 -10.31
CA PRO A 42 -20.55 -21.89 -11.04
C PRO A 42 -19.90 -20.51 -10.85
N LEU A 43 -19.38 -19.96 -11.96
CA LEU A 43 -18.67 -18.68 -12.03
C LEU A 43 -19.49 -17.54 -11.44
N LEU A 44 -20.75 -17.39 -11.90
CA LEU A 44 -21.62 -16.31 -11.48
C LEU A 44 -21.97 -16.40 -9.99
N ALA A 45 -22.18 -17.63 -9.48
CA ALA A 45 -22.45 -17.85 -8.07
C ALA A 45 -21.21 -17.54 -7.22
N SER A 46 -20.02 -17.94 -7.64
CA SER A 46 -18.78 -17.64 -6.91
C SER A 46 -18.51 -16.13 -6.86
N LEU A 47 -18.75 -15.41 -7.96
CA LEU A 47 -18.61 -13.95 -7.98
C LEU A 47 -19.64 -13.24 -7.10
N THR A 48 -20.91 -13.66 -7.15
CA THR A 48 -22.00 -12.96 -6.43
C THR A 48 -22.16 -13.39 -4.99
N GLN A 49 -21.87 -14.65 -4.65
CA GLN A 49 -22.12 -15.22 -3.32
C GLN A 49 -20.85 -15.30 -2.46
N ILE A 50 -19.66 -15.31 -3.05
CA ILE A 50 -18.39 -15.40 -2.29
C ILE A 50 -17.64 -14.09 -2.39
N PHE A 51 -17.35 -13.63 -3.60
CA PHE A 51 -16.55 -12.41 -3.81
C PHE A 51 -17.32 -11.13 -3.40
N MET A 52 -18.56 -10.95 -3.86
CA MET A 52 -19.33 -9.73 -3.59
C MET A 52 -19.57 -9.49 -2.09
N PRO A 53 -19.97 -10.49 -1.27
CA PRO A 53 -20.20 -10.26 0.16
C PRO A 53 -18.90 -10.01 0.91
N ALA A 54 -17.81 -10.69 0.54
CA ALA A 54 -16.49 -10.44 1.13
C ALA A 54 -15.99 -9.03 0.82
N LEU A 55 -16.09 -8.58 -0.43
CA LEU A 55 -15.75 -7.23 -0.85
C LEU A 55 -16.67 -6.20 -0.17
N GLY A 56 -17.98 -6.45 -0.16
CA GLY A 56 -18.96 -5.57 0.46
C GLY A 56 -18.71 -5.40 1.96
N GLY A 57 -18.49 -6.49 2.68
CA GLY A 57 -18.14 -6.46 4.11
C GLY A 57 -16.84 -5.69 4.37
N PHE A 58 -15.81 -5.91 3.54
CA PHE A 58 -14.57 -5.15 3.61
C PHE A 58 -14.81 -3.64 3.43
N VAL A 59 -15.54 -3.24 2.37
CA VAL A 59 -15.84 -1.83 2.12
C VAL A 59 -16.60 -1.25 3.30
N ILE A 60 -17.66 -1.91 3.78
CA ILE A 60 -18.46 -1.40 4.90
C ILE A 60 -17.61 -1.21 6.18
N SER A 61 -16.76 -2.19 6.52
CA SER A 61 -15.93 -2.12 7.73
C SER A 61 -14.82 -1.08 7.64
N PHE A 62 -14.18 -0.93 6.48
CA PHE A 62 -13.02 -0.05 6.33
C PHE A 62 -13.35 1.33 5.74
N PHE A 63 -14.55 1.54 5.21
CA PHE A 63 -14.97 2.82 4.64
C PHE A 63 -14.81 4.00 5.59
N PRO A 64 -15.23 3.93 6.88
CA PRO A 64 -15.02 5.04 7.82
C PRO A 64 -13.53 5.37 8.01
N LEU A 65 -12.69 4.33 8.04
CA LEU A 65 -11.25 4.48 8.17
C LEU A 65 -10.63 5.11 6.91
N PHE A 66 -11.08 4.68 5.72
CA PHE A 66 -10.66 5.30 4.45
C PHE A 66 -11.08 6.77 4.36
N LEU A 67 -12.31 7.09 4.77
CA LEU A 67 -12.82 8.45 4.76
C LEU A 67 -12.09 9.34 5.74
N LEU A 68 -11.90 8.88 6.98
CA LEU A 68 -11.16 9.61 8.01
C LEU A 68 -9.71 9.85 7.57
N GLY A 69 -9.09 8.83 6.98
CA GLY A 69 -7.74 8.92 6.45
C GLY A 69 -7.59 9.90 5.28
N ALA A 70 -8.56 9.95 4.37
CA ALA A 70 -8.60 10.93 3.29
C ALA A 70 -8.76 12.36 3.83
N VAL A 71 -9.68 12.57 4.77
CA VAL A 71 -9.88 13.87 5.43
C VAL A 71 -8.63 14.29 6.19
N PHE A 72 -8.03 13.38 6.97
CA PHE A 72 -6.79 13.64 7.70
C PHE A 72 -5.64 14.01 6.76
N GLY A 73 -5.47 13.28 5.65
CA GLY A 73 -4.48 13.61 4.63
C GLY A 73 -4.68 15.00 4.04
N GLU A 74 -5.92 15.39 3.72
CA GLU A 74 -6.21 16.72 3.19
C GLU A 74 -6.02 17.83 4.22
N VAL A 75 -6.45 17.63 5.46
CA VAL A 75 -6.22 18.58 6.57
C VAL A 75 -4.72 18.77 6.82
N MET A 76 -3.95 17.69 6.85
CA MET A 76 -2.49 17.75 7.04
C MET A 76 -1.78 18.49 5.90
N LYS A 77 -2.29 18.34 4.67
CA LYS A 77 -1.80 19.08 3.50
C LYS A 77 -2.19 20.56 3.55
N ALA A 78 -3.44 20.86 3.88
CA ALA A 78 -3.97 22.22 3.93
C ALA A 78 -3.37 23.07 5.05
N THR A 79 -3.07 22.46 6.20
CA THR A 79 -2.48 23.15 7.36
C THR A 79 -0.98 23.37 7.26
N GLY A 80 -0.28 22.72 6.32
CA GLY A 80 1.18 22.67 6.31
C GLY A 80 1.78 21.95 7.54
N ALA A 81 0.94 21.33 8.38
CA ALA A 81 1.40 20.59 9.55
C ALA A 81 2.35 19.45 9.15
N ALA A 82 2.14 18.86 7.97
CA ALA A 82 3.06 17.89 7.39
C ALA A 82 4.49 18.44 7.28
N THR A 83 4.68 19.64 6.75
CA THR A 83 6.02 20.23 6.60
C THR A 83 6.67 20.52 7.95
N THR A 84 5.91 21.01 8.93
CA THR A 84 6.45 21.30 10.27
C THR A 84 6.85 20.01 11.01
N LEU A 85 6.01 18.97 10.92
CA LEU A 85 6.27 17.67 11.55
C LEU A 85 7.54 17.02 11.00
N ALA A 86 7.74 17.08 9.69
CA ALA A 86 8.95 16.52 9.09
C ALA A 86 10.21 17.29 9.50
N HIS A 87 10.13 18.62 9.75
CA HIS A 87 11.29 19.41 10.18
C HIS A 87 11.67 19.01 11.61
N ALA A 88 10.68 18.94 12.49
CA ALA A 88 10.88 18.50 13.87
C ALA A 88 11.50 17.09 13.95
N ILE A 89 11.08 16.16 13.09
CA ILE A 89 11.62 14.79 13.07
C ILE A 89 13.01 14.74 12.40
N ALA A 90 13.22 15.48 11.31
CA ALA A 90 14.52 15.59 10.65
C ALA A 90 15.59 16.15 11.60
N ASP A 91 15.22 17.13 12.42
CA ASP A 91 16.09 17.74 13.44
C ASP A 91 16.31 16.79 14.63
N ALA A 92 15.28 16.05 15.07
CA ALA A 92 15.39 15.16 16.23
C ALA A 92 16.15 13.84 15.95
N LEU A 93 15.96 13.25 14.76
CA LEU A 93 16.46 11.90 14.44
C LEU A 93 17.55 11.88 13.36
N GLY A 94 17.78 13.02 12.72
CA GLY A 94 18.63 13.14 11.55
C GLY A 94 17.95 12.58 10.30
N THR A 95 18.04 13.32 9.19
CA THR A 95 17.54 12.91 7.85
C THR A 95 18.01 11.53 7.41
N ARG A 96 19.13 11.03 7.94
CA ARG A 96 19.72 9.72 7.62
C ARG A 96 18.96 8.51 8.18
N HIS A 97 18.19 8.66 9.28
CA HIS A 97 17.50 7.53 9.94
C HIS A 97 15.97 7.60 9.87
N ALA A 98 15.40 8.59 9.15
CA ALA A 98 13.96 8.77 9.01
C ALA A 98 13.24 7.49 8.51
N ILE A 99 13.81 6.81 7.51
CA ILE A 99 13.25 5.56 6.99
C ILE A 99 13.26 4.47 8.06
N ALA A 100 14.36 4.33 8.82
CA ALA A 100 14.48 3.30 9.85
C ALA A 100 13.48 3.52 10.99
N ALA A 101 13.22 4.77 11.37
CA ALA A 101 12.24 5.10 12.39
C ALA A 101 10.80 4.80 11.94
N VAL A 102 10.45 5.13 10.68
CA VAL A 102 9.16 4.78 10.10
C VAL A 102 8.97 3.27 10.03
N VAL A 103 10.00 2.54 9.57
CA VAL A 103 9.95 1.07 9.49
C VAL A 103 9.83 0.44 10.89
N LEU A 104 10.57 0.93 11.89
CA LEU A 104 10.46 0.45 13.28
C LEU A 104 9.09 0.74 13.88
N ALA A 105 8.54 1.94 13.69
CA ALA A 105 7.19 2.26 14.15
C ALA A 105 6.16 1.35 13.48
N CYS A 106 6.27 1.15 12.17
CA CYS A 106 5.41 0.25 11.40
C CYS A 106 5.53 -1.20 11.90
N ALA A 107 6.75 -1.66 12.20
CA ALA A 107 7.00 -2.99 12.75
C ALA A 107 6.39 -3.15 14.15
N ILE A 108 6.55 -2.18 15.05
CA ILE A 108 5.97 -2.20 16.39
C ILE A 108 4.44 -2.22 16.32
N LEU A 109 3.83 -1.35 15.49
CA LEU A 109 2.37 -1.31 15.34
C LEU A 109 1.83 -2.60 14.74
N THR A 110 2.48 -3.14 13.71
CA THR A 110 2.07 -4.40 13.06
C THR A 110 2.22 -5.58 14.01
N TYR A 111 3.30 -5.63 14.80
CA TYR A 111 3.52 -6.68 15.80
C TYR A 111 2.57 -6.53 17.00
N GLY A 112 2.10 -5.32 17.29
CA GLY A 112 1.08 -5.02 18.30
C GLY A 112 -0.34 -5.49 17.95
N GLY A 113 -0.53 -6.18 16.82
CA GLY A 113 -1.83 -6.68 16.38
C GLY A 113 -2.75 -5.59 15.82
N ILE A 114 -2.23 -4.38 15.57
CA ILE A 114 -2.98 -3.28 14.98
C ILE A 114 -3.17 -3.57 13.48
N SER A 115 -4.39 -3.37 12.99
CA SER A 115 -4.71 -3.58 11.57
C SER A 115 -3.83 -2.73 10.66
N LEU A 116 -3.24 -3.35 9.63
CA LEU A 116 -2.39 -2.70 8.62
C LEU A 116 -3.06 -1.48 7.98
N PHE A 117 -4.39 -1.45 7.88
CA PHE A 117 -5.12 -0.28 7.37
C PHE A 117 -4.97 0.94 8.28
N VAL A 118 -5.04 0.74 9.60
CA VAL A 118 -4.85 1.82 10.59
C VAL A 118 -3.41 2.30 10.57
N VAL A 119 -2.46 1.35 10.48
CA VAL A 119 -1.03 1.67 10.38
C VAL A 119 -0.75 2.50 9.13
N ALA A 120 -1.30 2.11 7.97
CA ALA A 120 -1.15 2.86 6.73
C ALA A 120 -1.64 4.31 6.89
N PHE A 121 -2.78 4.54 7.54
CA PHE A 121 -3.29 5.89 7.73
C PHE A 121 -2.52 6.75 8.71
N ALA A 122 -2.02 6.17 9.80
CA ALA A 122 -1.18 6.89 10.75
C ALA A 122 0.20 7.21 10.15
N VAL A 123 0.78 6.27 9.41
CA VAL A 123 2.14 6.35 8.90
C VAL A 123 2.23 7.10 7.57
N PHE A 124 1.20 7.08 6.72
CA PHE A 124 1.22 7.73 5.42
C PHE A 124 1.59 9.24 5.44
N PRO A 125 0.93 10.11 6.24
CA PRO A 125 1.28 11.52 6.26
C PRO A 125 2.67 11.77 6.88
N LEU A 126 3.06 10.96 7.86
CA LEU A 126 4.39 10.98 8.46
C LEU A 126 5.47 10.66 7.42
N ALA A 127 5.29 9.56 6.69
CA ALA A 127 6.20 9.12 5.66
C ALA A 127 6.27 10.11 4.49
N ALA A 128 5.12 10.61 4.02
CA ALA A 128 5.05 11.59 2.93
C ALA A 128 5.80 12.88 3.28
N ALA A 129 5.64 13.37 4.51
CA ALA A 129 6.34 14.54 4.99
C ALA A 129 7.86 14.32 5.10
N LEU A 130 8.28 13.18 5.68
CA LEU A 130 9.70 12.83 5.85
C LEU A 130 10.42 12.62 4.51
N PHE A 131 9.78 11.94 3.55
CA PHE A 131 10.38 11.74 2.22
C PHE A 131 10.56 13.06 1.47
N THR A 132 9.59 13.97 1.59
CA THR A 132 9.68 15.30 0.99
C THR A 132 10.88 16.09 1.54
N GLN A 133 11.14 16.01 2.86
CA GLN A 133 12.26 16.73 3.49
C GLN A 133 13.63 16.11 3.29
N ALA A 134 13.71 14.78 3.33
CA ALA A 134 14.95 14.08 3.05
C ALA A 134 15.40 14.23 1.58
N ARG A 135 14.66 14.99 0.76
CA ARG A 135 14.79 15.06 -0.71
C ARG A 135 14.85 13.67 -1.33
N LEU A 136 14.25 12.69 -0.65
CA LEU A 136 14.04 11.36 -1.17
C LEU A 136 12.85 11.48 -2.13
N SER A 137 13.16 11.81 -3.38
CA SER A 137 12.19 11.70 -4.46
C SER A 137 11.55 10.31 -4.38
N ALA A 138 10.24 10.22 -4.64
CA ALA A 138 9.49 8.97 -4.82
C ALA A 138 9.94 8.18 -6.08
N HIS A 139 11.25 8.24 -6.37
CA HIS A 139 11.98 7.87 -7.56
C HIS A 139 13.36 7.27 -7.21
N LEU A 140 13.53 6.68 -6.03
CA LEU A 140 14.62 5.71 -5.77
C LEU A 140 14.40 4.36 -6.50
N ILE A 141 13.83 4.44 -7.70
CA ILE A 141 14.19 3.58 -8.81
C ILE A 141 15.72 3.64 -8.90
N PRO A 142 16.43 2.51 -8.98
CA PRO A 142 17.87 2.49 -9.16
C PRO A 142 18.22 3.25 -10.45
N ARG A 143 18.66 4.49 -10.31
CA ARG A 143 19.47 5.15 -11.31
C ARG A 143 20.68 5.80 -10.64
N PRO A 144 21.71 4.98 -10.34
CA PRO A 144 23.07 5.47 -10.45
C PRO A 144 23.88 4.50 -11.30
N SER A 145 23.93 4.73 -12.60
CA SER A 145 25.14 4.43 -13.37
C SER A 145 25.21 5.28 -14.63
N ARG A 146 26.22 6.17 -14.63
CA ARG A 146 26.92 6.75 -15.79
C ARG A 146 26.10 7.75 -16.62
N LEU A 147 26.65 8.84 -17.16
CA LEU A 147 28.02 9.29 -17.35
C LEU A 147 27.97 10.81 -17.51
N GLY A 148 28.96 11.52 -16.98
CA GLY A 148 28.93 12.97 -16.85
C GLY A 148 28.92 13.76 -18.17
N HIS A 149 28.45 14.99 -18.03
CA HIS A 149 29.11 16.11 -18.69
C HIS A 149 29.45 17.18 -17.65
N SER A 150 30.67 17.67 -17.79
CA SER A 150 31.47 18.54 -16.93
C SER A 150 30.85 19.91 -16.63
N PRO A 151 31.33 20.59 -15.58
CA PRO A 151 31.03 21.99 -15.32
C PRO A 151 31.85 22.93 -16.23
N SER A 152 31.31 24.16 -16.34
CA SER A 152 31.97 25.45 -16.65
C SER A 152 32.26 25.81 -18.11
N PRO A 153 32.45 27.11 -18.41
CA PRO A 153 32.18 28.33 -17.62
C PRO A 153 30.97 29.15 -18.10
#